data_AF-A0A7X9AHA0-F1
#
_entry.id   AF-A0A7X9AHA0-F1
#
_cell.length_a   1.000
_cell.length_b   1.000
_cell.length_c   1.000
_cell.angle_alpha   90.00
_cell.angle_beta   90.00
_cell.angle_gamma   90.00
#
_symmetry.space_group_name_H-M   'P 1'
#
loop_
_entity.id
_entity.type
_entity.pdbx_description
1 polymer ?
#
loop_
_entity_poly.entity_id
_entity_poly.type
_entity_poly.pdbx_seq_one_letter_code
_entity_poly.pdbx_strand_id
1 'polypeptide(L)'
;MENGSENRRKDIMERLQKLAEVSKELEQNVRMQAAAVNLVQAGELRRRVEELTRRQDELVQGIVEHHPDAALRKRFHSLSRRIEEFRPQIRACQDAEKLTELKAQIDESVEEWVHLFQCIVSALVGVVPPPGPVAGSRPG
;
A
#
# COMPACT_ATOMS: atom_id res chain seq x y z
N MET A 1 12.14 31.53 9.07
CA MET A 1 10.97 30.61 9.15
C MET A 1 11.39 29.18 8.76
N GLU A 2 12.54 28.69 9.23
CA GLU A 2 13.11 27.39 8.80
C GLU A 2 12.69 26.21 9.69
N ASN A 3 12.44 26.44 10.99
CA ASN A 3 12.03 25.39 11.95
C ASN A 3 10.73 24.63 11.59
N GLY A 4 9.84 25.22 10.78
CA GLY A 4 8.57 24.58 10.40
C GLY A 4 8.72 23.50 9.32
N SER A 5 9.69 23.65 8.42
CA SER A 5 9.93 22.71 7.32
C SER A 5 10.71 21.47 7.80
N GLU A 6 11.71 21.67 8.64
CA GLU A 6 12.51 20.58 9.21
C GLU A 6 11.69 19.69 10.16
N ASN A 7 10.83 20.29 10.99
CA ASN A 7 9.92 19.53 11.85
C ASN A 7 8.91 18.71 11.02
N ARG A 8 8.39 19.25 9.91
CA ARG A 8 7.50 18.51 9.01
C ARG A 8 8.21 17.34 8.33
N ARG A 9 9.42 17.57 7.83
CA ARG A 9 10.23 16.51 7.20
C ARG A 9 10.55 15.40 8.20
N LYS A 10 10.89 15.75 9.44
CA LYS A 10 11.15 14.79 10.51
C LYS A 10 9.91 13.93 10.81
N ASP A 11 8.72 14.54 10.95
CA ASP A 11 7.46 13.80 11.16
C ASP A 11 7.18 12.83 10.00
N ILE A 12 7.39 13.26 8.75
CA ILE A 12 7.22 12.39 7.57
C ILE A 12 8.19 11.21 7.61
N MET A 13 9.46 11.44 7.95
CA MET A 13 10.46 10.37 8.08
C MET A 13 10.11 9.38 9.20
N GLU A 14 9.65 9.86 10.35
CA GLU A 14 9.19 8.99 11.44
C GLU A 14 7.97 8.15 11.04
N ARG A 15 7.03 8.72 10.28
CA ARG A 15 5.89 7.98 9.72
C ARG A 15 6.32 6.94 8.69
N LEU A 16 7.29 7.27 7.82
CA LEU A 16 7.85 6.33 6.86
C LEU A 16 8.56 5.16 7.55
N GLN A 17 9.28 5.42 8.63
CA GLN A 17 9.90 4.37 9.44
C GLN A 17 8.86 3.42 10.04
N LYS A 18 7.81 3.97 10.67
CA LYS A 18 6.68 3.18 11.18
C LYS A 18 5.97 2.40 10.09
N LEU A 19 5.80 2.99 8.90
CA LEU A 19 5.20 2.33 7.75
C LEU A 19 6.05 1.14 7.29
N ALA A 20 7.38 1.26 7.27
CA ALA A 20 8.27 0.17 6.94
C ALA A 20 8.20 -0.98 7.97
N GLU A 21 8.15 -0.65 9.26
CA GLU A 21 7.99 -1.62 10.34
C GLU A 21 6.67 -2.39 10.22
N VAL A 22 5.54 -1.68 10.08
CA VAL A 22 4.21 -2.29 9.91
C VAL A 22 4.14 -3.12 8.64
N SER A 23 4.74 -2.66 7.54
CA SER A 23 4.75 -3.41 6.27
C SER A 23 5.52 -4.72 6.39
N LYS A 24 6.67 -4.72 7.08
CA LYS A 24 7.45 -5.94 7.35
C LYS A 24 6.68 -6.91 8.23
N GLU A 25 6.00 -6.42 9.27
CA GLU A 25 5.19 -7.26 10.15
C GLU A 25 3.99 -7.85 9.40
N LEU A 26 3.34 -7.04 8.54
CA LEU A 26 2.22 -7.48 7.72
C LEU A 26 2.64 -8.60 6.77
N GLU A 27 3.76 -8.44 6.07
CA GLU A 27 4.30 -9.46 5.16
C GLU A 27 4.55 -10.80 5.89
N GLN A 28 5.15 -10.74 7.08
CA GLN A 28 5.37 -11.94 7.90
C GLN A 28 4.06 -12.61 8.28
N ASN A 29 3.06 -11.84 8.72
CA ASN A 29 1.76 -12.37 9.13
C ASN A 29 0.96 -12.95 7.96
N VAL A 30 1.02 -12.35 6.76
CA VAL A 30 0.40 -12.89 5.56
C VAL A 30 1.03 -14.23 5.17
N ARG A 31 2.37 -14.34 5.23
CA ARG A 31 3.07 -15.61 4.97
C ARG A 31 2.69 -16.68 5.99
N MET A 32 2.64 -16.33 7.28
CA MET A 32 2.20 -17.26 8.33
C MET A 32 0.75 -17.69 8.14
N GLN A 33 -0.15 -16.76 7.76
CA GLN A 33 -1.55 -17.06 7.50
C GLN A 33 -1.71 -18.05 6.35
N ALA A 34 -0.95 -17.88 5.26
CA ALA A 34 -0.96 -18.79 4.12
C ALA A 34 -0.45 -20.20 4.48
N ALA A 35 0.46 -20.31 5.45
CA ALA A 35 1.02 -21.58 5.93
C ALA A 35 0.23 -22.19 7.11
N ALA A 36 -0.81 -21.52 7.61
CA ALA A 36 -1.53 -21.95 8.80
C ALA A 36 -2.37 -23.21 8.52
N VAL A 37 -2.10 -24.28 9.26
CA VAL A 37 -2.83 -25.55 9.18
C VAL A 37 -3.93 -25.69 10.24
N ASN A 38 -3.90 -24.84 11.27
CA ASN A 38 -4.85 -24.85 12.39
C ASN A 38 -5.87 -23.70 12.25
N LEU A 39 -7.17 -24.01 12.37
CA LEU A 39 -8.26 -23.03 12.20
C LEU A 39 -8.23 -21.88 13.22
N VAL A 40 -7.86 -22.15 14.47
CA VAL A 40 -7.76 -21.13 15.53
C VAL A 40 -6.61 -20.17 15.21
N GLN A 41 -5.44 -20.72 14.90
CA GLN A 41 -4.27 -19.94 14.49
C GLN A 41 -4.54 -19.12 13.21
N ALA A 42 -5.20 -19.71 12.21
CA ALA A 42 -5.60 -19.01 10.99
C ALA A 42 -6.57 -17.84 11.28
N GLY A 43 -7.48 -18.01 12.23
CA GLY A 43 -8.40 -16.96 12.69
C GLY A 43 -7.68 -15.80 13.38
N GLU A 44 -6.71 -16.10 14.26
CA GLU A 44 -5.90 -15.08 14.93
C GLU A 44 -5.01 -14.32 13.94
N LEU A 45 -4.31 -15.04 13.06
CA LEU A 45 -3.47 -14.44 12.02
C LEU A 45 -4.29 -13.57 11.07
N ARG A 46 -5.49 -14.00 10.69
CA ARG A 46 -6.40 -13.17 9.89
C ARG A 46 -6.74 -11.85 10.56
N ARG A 47 -7.11 -11.86 11.85
CA ARG A 47 -7.39 -10.64 12.61
C ARG A 47 -6.15 -9.74 12.69
N ARG A 48 -4.96 -10.32 12.88
CA ARG A 48 -3.70 -9.57 12.93
C ARG A 48 -3.38 -8.93 11.58
N VAL A 49 -3.56 -9.65 10.48
CA VAL A 49 -3.41 -9.10 9.12
C VAL A 49 -4.39 -7.95 8.90
N GLU A 50 -5.67 -8.10 9.25
CA GLU A 50 -6.67 -7.04 9.12
C GLU A 50 -6.30 -5.78 9.94
N GLU A 51 -5.79 -5.95 11.17
CA GLU A 51 -5.30 -4.84 12.02
C GLU A 51 -4.09 -4.13 11.40
N LEU A 52 -3.09 -4.90 10.95
CA LEU A 52 -1.86 -4.37 10.35
C LEU A 52 -2.13 -3.67 9.03
N THR A 53 -3.04 -4.20 8.19
CA THR A 53 -3.50 -3.52 6.97
C THR A 53 -4.11 -2.17 7.31
N ARG A 54 -5.02 -2.09 8.30
CA ARG A 54 -5.63 -0.80 8.68
C ARG A 54 -4.58 0.21 9.14
N ARG A 55 -3.60 -0.23 9.94
CA ARG A 55 -2.48 0.63 10.38
C ARG A 55 -1.62 1.11 9.22
N GLN A 56 -1.34 0.24 8.26
CA GLN A 56 -0.60 0.58 7.05
C GLN A 56 -1.36 1.67 6.26
N ASP A 57 -2.66 1.49 6.05
CA ASP A 57 -3.52 2.44 5.35
C ASP A 57 -3.55 3.81 6.05
N GLU A 58 -3.71 3.83 7.38
CA GLU A 58 -3.70 5.06 8.18
C GLU A 58 -2.35 5.82 8.04
N LEU A 59 -1.23 5.11 8.04
CA LEU A 59 0.10 5.70 7.89
C LEU A 59 0.31 6.26 6.48
N VAL A 60 -0.07 5.50 5.45
CA VAL A 60 0.03 5.91 4.05
C VAL A 60 -0.82 7.15 3.80
N GLN A 61 -2.09 7.14 4.22
CA GLN A 61 -2.98 8.30 4.08
C GLN A 61 -2.44 9.51 4.82
N GLY A 62 -1.93 9.32 6.04
CA GLY A 62 -1.29 10.39 6.82
C GLY A 62 -0.15 11.06 6.07
N ILE A 63 0.72 10.27 5.42
CA ILE A 63 1.83 10.79 4.59
C ILE A 63 1.30 11.51 3.35
N VAL A 64 0.34 10.92 2.63
CA VAL A 64 -0.23 11.52 1.41
C VAL A 64 -0.90 12.86 1.69
N GLU A 65 -1.59 13.02 2.82
CA GLU A 65 -2.26 14.28 3.15
C GLU A 65 -1.32 15.46 3.36
N HIS A 66 -0.03 15.21 3.66
CA HIS A 66 0.98 16.26 3.73
C HIS A 66 1.39 16.82 2.35
N HIS A 67 1.04 16.15 1.25
CA HIS A 67 1.40 16.59 -0.08
C HIS A 67 0.62 17.86 -0.48
N PRO A 68 1.30 18.93 -0.97
CA PRO A 68 0.63 20.21 -1.26
C PRO A 68 -0.32 20.14 -2.47
N ASP A 69 -0.06 19.23 -3.42
CA ASP A 69 -0.90 19.06 -4.61
C ASP A 69 -2.16 18.24 -4.30
N ALA A 70 -3.32 18.90 -4.34
CA ALA A 70 -4.63 18.28 -4.13
C ALA A 70 -5.07 17.36 -5.27
N ALA A 71 -4.67 17.65 -6.52
CA ALA A 71 -4.99 16.79 -7.66
C ALA A 71 -4.26 15.45 -7.55
N LEU A 72 -3.00 15.51 -7.12
CA LEU A 72 -2.18 14.31 -6.89
C LEU A 72 -2.74 13.46 -5.74
N ARG A 73 -3.10 14.08 -4.60
CA ARG A 73 -3.80 13.39 -3.51
C ARG A 73 -5.10 12.73 -3.96
N LYS A 74 -5.92 13.44 -4.75
CA LYS A 74 -7.17 12.89 -5.30
C LYS A 74 -6.92 11.69 -6.22
N ARG A 75 -5.89 11.75 -7.07
CA ARG A 75 -5.50 10.63 -7.93
C ARG A 75 -5.10 9.41 -7.11
N PHE A 76 -4.31 9.62 -6.05
CA PHE A 76 -3.92 8.55 -5.13
C PHE A 76 -5.14 7.88 -4.48
N HIS A 77 -6.04 8.67 -3.91
CA HIS A 77 -7.28 8.15 -3.31
C HIS A 77 -8.18 7.42 -4.32
N SER A 78 -8.21 7.88 -5.58
CA SER A 78 -8.95 7.20 -6.64
C SER A 78 -8.36 5.83 -6.98
N LEU A 79 -7.03 5.71 -7.03
CA LEU A 79 -6.34 4.43 -7.25
C LEU A 79 -6.56 3.48 -6.07
N SER A 80 -6.47 3.97 -4.83
CA SER A 80 -6.79 3.17 -3.64
C SER A 80 -8.19 2.56 -3.71
N ARG A 81 -9.21 3.36 -4.06
CA ARG A 81 -10.59 2.86 -4.21
C ARG A 81 -10.72 1.82 -5.31
N ARG A 82 -10.08 2.05 -6.46
CA ARG A 82 -10.07 1.07 -7.57
C ARG A 82 -9.48 -0.26 -7.12
N ILE A 83 -8.41 -0.25 -6.33
CA ILE A 83 -7.80 -1.48 -5.79
C ILE A 83 -8.77 -2.21 -4.86
N GLU A 84 -9.49 -1.48 -4.00
CA GLU A 84 -10.51 -2.06 -3.11
C GLU A 84 -11.68 -2.68 -3.88
N GLU A 85 -12.09 -2.07 -5.00
CA GLU A 85 -13.17 -2.56 -5.88
C GLU A 85 -12.87 -3.91 -6.53
N PHE A 86 -11.61 -4.34 -6.62
CA PHE A 86 -11.26 -5.67 -7.12
C PHE A 86 -11.63 -6.79 -6.14
N ARG A 87 -11.64 -6.54 -4.82
CA ARG A 87 -11.98 -7.57 -3.81
C ARG A 87 -13.35 -8.22 -4.05
N PRO A 88 -14.46 -7.47 -4.20
CA PRO A 88 -15.76 -8.08 -4.51
C PRO A 88 -15.78 -8.74 -5.89
N GLN A 89 -15.08 -8.20 -6.88
CA GLN A 89 -15.01 -8.78 -8.23
C GLN A 89 -14.34 -10.15 -8.23
N ILE A 90 -13.22 -10.30 -7.52
CA ILE A 90 -12.54 -11.59 -7.35
C ILE A 90 -13.47 -12.59 -6.64
N ARG A 91 -14.14 -12.18 -5.57
CA ARG A 91 -15.04 -13.06 -4.80
C ARG A 91 -16.23 -13.55 -5.62
N ALA A 92 -16.74 -12.73 -6.53
CA ALA A 92 -17.87 -13.05 -7.39
C ALA A 92 -17.46 -13.77 -8.69
N CYS A 93 -16.17 -13.81 -9.03
CA CYS A 93 -15.70 -14.40 -10.27
C CYS A 93 -15.65 -15.93 -10.17
N GLN A 94 -16.36 -16.61 -11.07
CA GLN A 94 -16.35 -18.08 -11.21
C GLN A 94 -15.51 -18.55 -12.40
N ASP A 95 -15.02 -17.61 -13.21
CA ASP A 95 -14.29 -17.86 -14.45
C ASP A 95 -12.77 -17.68 -14.23
N ALA A 96 -12.00 -18.70 -14.59
CA ALA A 96 -10.55 -18.74 -14.41
C ALA A 96 -9.77 -17.79 -15.34
N GLU A 97 -10.23 -17.60 -16.58
CA GLU A 97 -9.62 -16.65 -17.52
C GLU A 97 -9.84 -15.23 -17.01
N LYS A 98 -11.08 -14.93 -16.59
CA LYS A 98 -11.42 -13.63 -16.01
C LYS A 98 -10.68 -13.36 -14.69
N LEU A 99 -10.43 -14.39 -13.86
CA LEU A 99 -9.58 -14.25 -12.68
C LEU A 99 -8.14 -13.88 -13.03
N THR A 100 -7.61 -14.40 -14.15
CA THR A 100 -6.27 -14.09 -14.63
C THR A 100 -6.18 -12.64 -15.13
N GLU A 101 -7.20 -12.18 -15.86
CA GLU A 101 -7.32 -10.78 -16.28
C GLU A 101 -7.44 -9.82 -15.09
N LEU A 102 -8.29 -10.16 -14.11
CA LEU A 102 -8.45 -9.37 -12.88
C LEU A 102 -7.14 -9.28 -12.11
N LYS A 103 -6.37 -10.38 -12.01
CA LYS A 103 -5.04 -10.38 -11.39
C LYS A 103 -4.11 -9.40 -12.09
N ALA A 104 -4.03 -9.44 -13.42
CA ALA A 104 -3.18 -8.52 -14.19
C ALA A 104 -3.56 -7.05 -13.97
N GLN A 105 -4.87 -6.74 -13.93
CA GLN A 105 -5.36 -5.39 -13.66
C GLN A 105 -5.09 -4.91 -12.24
N ILE A 106 -5.15 -5.81 -11.25
CA ILE A 106 -4.77 -5.52 -9.87
C ILE A 106 -3.28 -5.20 -9.82
N ASP A 107 -2.44 -6.05 -10.40
CA ASP A 107 -0.99 -5.87 -10.39
C ASP A 107 -0.61 -4.51 -11.02
N GLU A 108 -1.16 -4.16 -12.18
CA GLU A 108 -0.97 -2.85 -12.82
C GLU A 108 -1.44 -1.69 -11.93
N SER A 109 -2.63 -1.79 -11.34
CA SER A 109 -3.19 -0.74 -10.48
C SER A 109 -2.35 -0.54 -9.21
N VAL A 110 -1.83 -1.63 -8.63
CA VAL A 110 -0.95 -1.62 -7.47
C VAL A 110 0.41 -1.01 -7.83
N GLU A 111 1.00 -1.35 -8.98
CA GLU A 111 2.25 -0.75 -9.46
C GLU A 111 2.12 0.76 -9.64
N GLU A 112 1.02 1.23 -10.26
CA GLU A 112 0.74 2.66 -10.40
C GLU A 112 0.56 3.34 -9.04
N TRP A 113 -0.16 2.70 -8.11
CA TRP A 113 -0.39 3.20 -6.76
C TRP A 113 0.93 3.32 -5.97
N VAL A 114 1.79 2.31 -6.02
CA VAL A 114 3.11 2.31 -5.38
C VAL A 114 3.98 3.42 -5.96
N HIS A 115 4.02 3.54 -7.29
CA HIS A 115 4.78 4.59 -7.95
C HIS A 115 4.32 5.98 -7.54
N LEU A 116 3.01 6.21 -7.51
CA LEU A 116 2.44 7.49 -7.11
C LEU A 116 2.78 7.81 -5.65
N PHE A 117 2.72 6.81 -4.76
CA PHE A 117 3.17 6.97 -3.37
C PHE A 117 4.66 7.34 -3.27
N GLN A 118 5.52 6.68 -4.04
CA GLN A 118 6.95 6.98 -4.07
C GLN A 118 7.21 8.40 -4.57
N CYS A 119 6.50 8.85 -5.60
CA CYS A 119 6.58 10.23 -6.09
C CYS A 119 6.16 11.25 -5.02
N ILE A 120 5.08 10.98 -4.29
CA ILE A 120 4.63 11.80 -3.15
C ILE A 120 5.73 11.90 -2.10
N VAL A 121 6.26 10.76 -1.67
CA VAL A 121 7.30 10.70 -0.64
C VAL A 121 8.56 11.44 -1.11
N SER A 122 8.99 11.22 -2.35
CA SER A 122 10.15 11.88 -2.93
C SER A 122 10.01 13.40 -2.93
N ALA A 123 8.84 13.92 -3.34
CA ALA A 123 8.55 15.34 -3.29
C ALA A 123 8.56 15.90 -1.85
N LEU A 124 8.00 15.15 -0.90
CA LEU A 124 7.93 15.55 0.52
C LEU A 124 9.29 15.58 1.22
N VAL A 125 10.20 14.66 0.87
CA VAL A 125 11.52 14.52 1.52
C VAL A 125 12.66 15.16 0.73
N GLY A 126 12.35 15.72 -0.45
CA GLY A 126 13.28 16.47 -1.30
C GLY A 126 14.27 15.59 -2.05
N VAL A 127 13.86 14.40 -2.50
CA VAL A 127 14.69 13.49 -3.30
C VAL A 127 14.09 13.27 -4.69
N VAL A 128 14.89 12.76 -5.62
CA VAL A 128 14.45 12.47 -6.98
C VAL A 128 13.44 11.31 -6.95
N PRO A 129 12.26 11.44 -7.59
CA PRO A 129 11.31 10.34 -7.72
C PRO A 129 11.87 9.22 -8.61
N PRO A 130 11.43 7.98 -8.42
CA PRO A 130 11.77 6.90 -9.35
C PRO A 130 11.26 7.23 -10.77
N PRO A 131 11.95 6.76 -11.83
CA PRO A 131 11.63 7.13 -13.22
C PRO A 131 10.34 6.49 -13.73
N GLY A 132 9.83 5.45 -13.06
CA GLY A 132 8.59 4.77 -13.44
C GLY A 132 8.17 3.75 -12.38
N PRO A 133 7.05 3.04 -12.61
CA PRO A 133 6.56 2.01 -11.71
C PRO A 133 7.58 0.90 -11.53
N VAL A 134 7.75 0.46 -10.28
CA VAL A 134 8.55 -0.73 -9.99
C VAL A 134 7.72 -1.93 -10.43
N ALA A 135 8.07 -2.55 -11.55
CA ALA A 135 7.46 -3.80 -11.97
C ALA A 135 7.62 -4.81 -10.82
N GLY A 136 6.50 -5.32 -10.31
CA GLY A 136 6.52 -6.36 -9.30
C GLY A 136 7.33 -7.54 -9.84
N SER A 137 8.24 -8.11 -9.04
CA SER A 137 8.93 -9.32 -9.44
C SER A 137 7.87 -10.39 -9.73
N ARG A 138 7.64 -10.67 -11.02
CA ARG A 138 6.74 -11.77 -11.42
C ARG A 138 7.34 -13.05 -10.82
N PRO A 139 6.64 -13.76 -9.94
CA PRO A 139 7.06 -15.10 -9.60
C PRO A 139 6.96 -15.91 -10.91
N GLY A 140 8.10 -16.41 -11.38
CA GLY A 140 8.18 -17.38 -12.47
C GLY A 140 7.76 -18.77 -12.03
#